data_AF-W7IJS7-F1
#
_entry.id   AF-W7IJS7-F1
#
_cell.length_a   1.000
_cell.length_b   1.000
_cell.length_c   1.000
_cell.angle_alpha   90.00
_cell.angle_beta   90.00
_cell.angle_gamma   90.00
#
_symmetry.space_group_name_H-M   'P 1'
#
loop_
_entity.id
_entity.type
_entity.pdbx_description
1 polymer ?
#
loop_
_entity_poly.entity_id
_entity_poly.type
_entity_poly.pdbx_seq_one_letter_code
_entity_poly.pdbx_strand_id
1 'polypeptide(L)' 'MFAAGTAAVITPILEFRGRGYTQAVGGGIPGATTPATREHIVGIQFGTRPDTRGRLHRVV' A
#
# COMPACT_ATOMS: atom_id res chain seq x y z
N MET A 1 3.08 -4.16 7.33
CA MET A 1 1.77 -4.78 7.04
C MET A 1 0.82 -3.71 6.53
N PHE A 2 -0.05 -4.02 5.58
CA PHE A 2 -0.96 -3.06 4.98
C PHE A 2 -2.22 -3.73 4.42
N ALA A 3 -3.27 -2.93 4.22
CA ALA A 3 -4.42 -3.26 3.38
C ALA A 3 -4.23 -2.68 1.98
N ALA A 4 -4.81 -3.31 0.97
CA ALA A 4 -4.75 -2.87 -0.43
C ALA A 4 -6.15 -2.83 -1.05
N GLY A 5 -6.39 -1.87 -1.93
CA GLY A 5 -7.67 -1.72 -2.63
C GLY A 5 -7.66 -0.50 -3.55
N THR A 6 -8.55 -0.46 -4.54
CA THR A 6 -8.53 0.56 -5.61
C THR A 6 -8.55 1.99 -5.07
N ALA A 7 -9.37 2.27 -4.06
CA ALA A 7 -9.52 3.62 -3.51
C ALA A 7 -8.26 4.10 -2.75
N ALA A 8 -7.60 3.22 -2.02
CA ALA A 8 -6.52 3.59 -1.10
C ALA A 8 -5.11 3.21 -1.60
N VAL A 9 -5.06 2.34 -2.62
CA VAL A 9 -3.86 1.66 -3.15
C VAL A 9 -3.18 0.79 -2.09
N ILE A 10 -2.58 1.42 -1.08
CA ILE A 10 -1.93 0.79 0.07
C ILE A 10 -2.19 1.66 1.31
N THR A 11 -2.74 1.06 2.37
CA THR A 11 -2.96 1.69 3.68
C THR A 11 -2.22 0.92 4.78
N PRO A 12 -1.33 1.55 5.56
CA PRO A 12 -0.64 0.86 6.65
C PRO A 12 -1.62 0.43 7.75
N ILE A 13 -1.42 -0.78 8.28
CA ILE A 13 -2.14 -1.27 9.47
C ILE A 13 -1.20 -1.13 10.67
N LEU A 14 -1.61 -0.36 11.68
CA LEU A 14 -0.79 -0.02 12.84
C LEU A 14 -1.12 -0.85 14.08
N GLU A 15 -2.38 -1.23 14.25
CA GLU A 15 -2.84 -2.01 15.39
C GLU A 15 -3.98 -2.95 14.98
N PHE A 16 -4.12 -4.02 15.74
CA PHE A 16 -5.32 -4.84 15.78
C PHE A 16 -6.02 -4.65 17.10
N ARG A 17 -7.33 -4.45 17.05
CA ARG A 17 -8.19 -4.40 18.22
C ARG A 17 -9.27 -5.46 18.11
N GLY A 18 -9.40 -6.25 19.16
CA GLY A 18 -10.45 -7.24 19.30
C GLY A 18 -11.02 -7.24 20.71
N ARG A 19 -11.88 -8.22 21.02
CA ARG A 19 -12.48 -8.32 22.35
C ARG A 19 -11.41 -8.70 23.37
N GLY A 20 -11.03 -7.76 24.21
CA GLY A 20 -10.08 -7.96 25.31
C GLY A 20 -8.60 -7.90 24.92
N TYR A 21 -8.27 -7.52 23.69
CA TYR A 21 -6.87 -7.33 23.28
C TYR A 21 -6.68 -6.17 22.31
N THR A 22 -5.50 -5.56 22.43
CA THR A 22 -4.95 -4.60 21.48
C THR A 22 -3.52 -5.01 21.20
N GLN A 23 -3.16 -5.13 19.93
CA GLN A 23 -1.82 -5.55 19.51
C GLN A 23 -1.27 -4.55 18.49
N ALA A 24 -0.17 -3.89 18.84
CA ALA A 24 0.55 -3.03 17.91
C ALA A 24 1.29 -3.87 16.85
N VAL A 25 1.28 -3.38 15.61
CA VAL A 25 2.05 -3.92 14.49
C VAL A 25 3.33 -3.10 14.37
N GLY A 26 4.50 -3.75 14.50
CA GLY A 26 5.80 -3.11 14.30
C GLY A 26 6.03 -1.85 15.17
N GLY A 27 5.52 -1.85 16.41
CA GLY A 27 5.60 -0.70 17.32
C GLY A 27 4.59 0.42 17.04
N GLY A 28 3.60 0.19 16.16
CA GLY A 28 2.56 1.17 15.84
C GLY A 28 2.95 2.17 14.75
N ILE A 29 4.06 1.92 14.03
CA ILE A 29 4.57 2.77 12.96
C ILE A 29 4.62 1.96 11.65
N PRO A 30 4.25 2.55 10.49
CA PRO A 30 4.45 1.88 9.22
C PRO A 30 5.92 1.51 8.98
N GLY A 31 6.22 0.23 8.78
CA GLY A 31 7.53 -0.20 8.31
C GLY A 31 7.82 0.29 6.88
N ALA A 32 9.10 0.53 6.57
CA ALA A 32 9.58 1.19 5.34
C ALA A 32 9.07 0.55 4.02
N THR A 33 8.82 -0.76 4.00
CA THR A 33 8.29 -1.47 2.81
C THR A 33 6.89 -1.00 2.41
N THR A 34 6.07 -0.55 3.36
CA THR A 34 4.68 -0.14 3.11
C THR A 34 4.60 1.12 2.24
N PRO A 35 5.22 2.27 2.62
CA PRO A 35 5.24 3.45 1.77
C PRO A 35 5.99 3.21 0.46
N ALA A 36 7.09 2.43 0.46
CA ALA A 36 7.83 2.11 -0.75
C ALA A 36 6.97 1.34 -1.78
N THR A 37 6.15 0.40 -1.31
CA THR A 37 5.22 -0.35 -2.16
C THR A 37 4.15 0.57 -2.74
N ARG A 38 3.58 1.47 -1.93
CA ARG A 38 2.62 2.48 -2.39
C ARG A 38 3.22 3.37 -3.48
N GLU A 39 4.40 3.92 -3.25
CA GLU A 39 5.10 4.80 -4.18
C GLU A 39 5.38 4.09 -5.51
N HIS A 40 5.81 2.83 -5.47
CA HIS A 40 6.08 2.05 -6.67
C HIS A 40 4.81 1.84 -7.51
N ILE A 41 3.70 1.41 -6.89
CA ILE A 41 2.43 1.16 -7.58
C ILE A 41 1.86 2.45 -8.16
N VAL A 42 1.80 3.52 -7.35
CA VAL A 42 1.31 4.83 -7.77
C VAL A 42 2.18 5.37 -8.91
N GLY A 43 3.51 5.21 -8.84
CA GLY A 43 4.40 5.65 -9.91
C GLY A 43 4.13 4.96 -11.24
N ILE A 44 3.78 3.67 -11.23
CA ILE A 44 3.32 2.98 -12.44
C ILE A 44 1.98 3.57 -12.90
N GLN A 45 0.99 3.71 -12.01
CA GLN A 45 -0.34 4.22 -12.34
C GLN A 45 -0.35 5.61 -12.98
N PHE A 46 0.53 6.50 -12.52
CA PHE A 46 0.67 7.87 -13.05
C PHE A 46 1.78 8.01 -14.10
N GLY A 47 2.41 6.92 -14.52
CA GLY A 47 3.44 6.93 -15.57
C GLY A 47 4.77 7.58 -15.18
N THR A 48 5.02 7.84 -13.89
CA THR A 48 6.33 8.34 -13.41
C THR A 48 7.34 7.22 -13.18
N ARG A 49 6.91 5.95 -13.28
CA ARG A 49 7.77 4.76 -13.27
C ARG A 49 7.42 3.83 -14.44
N PRO A 50 8.40 3.06 -14.97
CA PRO A 50 8.16 2.13 -16.08
C PRO A 50 7.17 1.02 -15.72
N ASP A 51 6.22 0.75 -16.62
CA ASP A 51 5.32 -0.41 -16.52
C ASP A 51 5.94 -1.64 -17.21
N THR A 52 6.77 -2.36 -16.45
CA THR A 52 7.49 -3.53 -16.98
C THR A 52 6.62 -4.77 -17.22
N ARG A 53 5.33 -4.71 -16.86
CA ARG A 53 4.41 -5.85 -16.96
C ARG A 53 3.18 -5.56 -17.82
N GLY A 54 3.13 -4.41 -18.50
CA GLY A 54 2.05 -4.05 -19.43
C GLY A 54 0.66 -3.99 -18.80
N ARG A 55 0.55 -3.46 -17.58
CA ARG A 55 -0.70 -3.27 -16.84
C ARG A 55 -1.49 -2.03 -17.28
N LEU A 56 -0.82 -1.01 -17.82
CA LEU A 56 -1.47 0.23 -18.26
C LEU A 56 -2.04 0.06 -19.67
N HIS A 57 -3.30 0.47 -19.84
CA HIS A 57 -3.97 0.49 -21.13
C HIS A 57 -4.40 1.92 -21.45
N ARG A 58 -4.22 2.33 -22.71
CA ARG A 58 -4.69 3.62 -23.18
C ARG A 58 -6.20 3.60 -23.28
N VAL A 59 -6.84 4.56 -22.63
CA VAL A 59 -8.28 4.83 -22.79
C VAL A 59 -8.40 5.92 -23.86
N VAL A 60 -9.18 5.65 -24.90
CA VAL A 60 -9.48 6.57 -26.00
C VAL A 60 -10.96 6.95 -25.99
#